data_AF-A0A9P5T019-F1
#
_entry.id   AF-A0A9P5T019-F1
#
_cell.length_a   1.000
_cell.length_b   1.000
_cell.length_c   1.000
_cell.angle_alpha   90.00
_cell.angle_beta   90.00
_cell.angle_gamma   90.00
#
_symmetry.space_group_name_H-M   'P 1'
#
loop_
_entity.id
_entity.type
_entity.pdbx_description
1 polymer ?
#
loop_
_entity_poly.entity_id
_entity_poly.type
_entity_poly.pdbx_seq_one_letter_code
_entity_poly.pdbx_strand_id
1 'polypeptide(L)'
;MTIVLRGDPDTVEQARRQLEDLVPVWAALNYTGFKVVQRELLLVKVSILGPEHVRAQRDARSLDNQGTQDEAEENPLSPSEMIRQTQAHLKSLRELTHLFQGHVVDVSDDCAVIELSAKPDRIDAFIKLVRPFGIMEAARSGMMAMPRSPIFDGYEQNEELDVQDKGSAVDASLLPPG
;
A
#
# COMPACT_ATOMS: atom_id res chain seq x y z
N MET A 1 14.19 3.07 12.82
CA MET A 1 13.49 1.80 12.51
C MET A 1 12.00 2.03 12.67
N THR A 2 11.16 1.49 11.79
CA THR A 2 9.69 1.54 11.94
C THR A 2 9.20 0.15 12.28
N ILE A 3 8.44 0.01 13.37
CA ILE A 3 7.85 -1.26 13.81
C ILE A 3 6.34 -1.08 13.79
N VAL A 4 5.65 -2.07 13.21
CA VAL A 4 4.18 -2.14 13.24
C VAL A 4 3.80 -3.31 14.14
N LEU A 5 3.06 -3.02 15.21
CA LEU A 5 2.57 -4.01 16.16
C LEU A 5 1.04 -4.08 16.07
N ARG A 6 0.47 -5.25 16.31
CA ARG A 6 -0.97 -5.47 16.46
C ARG A 6 -1.20 -6.13 17.82
N GLY A 7 -2.14 -5.61 18.61
CA GLY A 7 -2.46 -6.13 19.93
C GLY A 7 -3.14 -5.08 20.80
N ASP A 8 -3.39 -5.43 22.05
CA ASP A 8 -4.00 -4.53 23.02
C ASP A 8 -3.07 -3.35 23.35
N PRO A 9 -3.62 -2.15 23.66
CA PRO A 9 -2.83 -0.96 23.93
C PRO A 9 -1.76 -1.17 25.02
N ASP A 10 -2.08 -1.93 26.06
CA ASP A 10 -1.17 -2.21 27.16
C ASP A 10 0.03 -3.05 26.72
N THR A 11 -0.20 -4.05 25.85
CA THR A 11 0.86 -4.89 25.30
C THR A 11 1.77 -4.10 24.36
N VAL A 12 1.19 -3.21 23.55
CA VAL A 12 1.95 -2.35 22.64
C VAL A 12 2.81 -1.36 23.42
N GLU A 13 2.26 -0.75 24.48
CA GLU A 13 3.00 0.16 25.35
C GLU A 13 4.10 -0.57 26.13
N GLN A 14 3.84 -1.81 26.58
CA GLN A 14 4.87 -2.65 27.19
C GLN A 14 6.01 -2.95 26.22
N ALA A 15 5.71 -3.34 24.98
CA ALA A 15 6.72 -3.60 23.96
C ALA A 15 7.55 -2.33 23.64
N ARG A 16 6.91 -1.16 23.61
CA ARG A 16 7.58 0.13 23.42
C ARG A 16 8.59 0.41 24.52
N ARG A 17 8.21 0.24 25.80
CA ARG A 17 9.10 0.42 26.95
C ARG A 17 10.28 -0.54 26.93
N GLN A 18 10.03 -1.81 26.61
CA GLN A 18 11.11 -2.81 26.49
C GLN A 18 12.14 -2.46 25.41
N LEU A 19 11.71 -1.86 24.31
CA LEU A 19 12.63 -1.38 23.27
C LEU A 19 13.41 -0.15 23.72
N GLU A 20 12.79 0.76 24.47
CA GLU A 20 13.40 1.97 24.99
C GLU A 20 14.48 1.68 26.06
N ASP A 21 14.33 0.59 26.81
CA ASP A 21 15.30 0.15 27.83
C ASP A 21 16.61 -0.43 27.23
N LEU A 22 16.68 -0.64 25.92
CA LEU A 22 17.87 -1.18 25.25
C LEU A 22 18.98 -0.11 25.12
N VAL A 23 20.20 -0.45 25.54
CA VAL A 23 21.39 0.43 25.44
C VAL A 23 21.59 1.08 24.05
N PRO A 24 21.43 0.38 22.90
CA PRO A 24 21.61 1.00 21.59
C PRO A 24 20.40 1.84 21.12
N VAL A 25 19.35 1.99 21.92
CA VAL A 25 18.12 2.72 21.55
C VAL A 25 18.13 4.08 22.23
N TRP A 26 17.99 5.14 21.43
CA TRP A 26 17.90 6.50 21.96
C TRP A 26 16.49 6.87 22.42
N ALA A 27 15.46 6.49 21.66
CA ALA A 27 14.06 6.67 22.02
C ALA A 27 13.16 5.72 21.21
N ALA A 28 12.01 5.34 21.80
CA ALA A 28 10.96 4.59 21.12
C ALA A 28 9.67 5.42 21.05
N LEU A 29 9.42 6.06 19.90
CA LEU A 29 8.27 6.94 19.68
C LEU A 29 7.03 6.17 19.22
N ASN A 30 5.88 6.46 19.83
CA ASN A 30 4.59 5.93 19.39
C ASN A 30 3.87 6.95 18.48
N TYR A 31 3.65 6.58 17.22
CA TYR A 31 2.92 7.42 16.25
C TYR A 31 1.45 7.00 16.05
N THR A 32 0.91 6.15 16.92
CA THR A 32 -0.52 5.79 16.89
C THR A 32 -1.36 7.06 17.09
N GLY A 33 -2.30 7.34 16.17
CA GLY A 33 -3.17 8.52 16.21
C GLY A 33 -2.58 9.83 15.65
N PHE A 34 -1.30 9.87 15.28
CA PHE A 34 -0.67 11.05 14.68
C PHE A 34 -0.84 11.08 13.16
N LYS A 35 -0.87 12.29 12.58
CA LYS A 35 -0.81 12.48 11.12
C LYS A 35 0.59 12.09 10.64
N VAL A 36 0.70 10.91 10.04
CA VAL A 36 1.95 10.41 9.45
C VAL A 36 1.87 10.29 7.93
N VAL A 37 3.01 10.39 7.26
CA VAL A 37 3.20 9.89 5.90
C VAL A 37 3.64 8.44 6.01
N GLN A 38 2.79 7.52 5.56
CA GLN A 38 3.10 6.11 5.45
C GLN A 38 3.53 5.79 4.02
N ARG A 39 4.57 4.98 3.90
CA ARG A 39 5.04 4.43 2.62
C ARG A 39 5.44 2.98 2.81
N GLU A 40 5.38 2.22 1.74
CA GLU A 40 5.90 0.89 1.61
C GLU A 40 6.38 0.76 0.16
N LEU A 41 7.43 -0.03 -0.08
CA LEU A 41 7.92 -0.34 -1.41
C LEU A 41 7.57 -1.79 -1.73
N LEU A 42 7.01 -2.00 -2.93
CA LEU A 42 6.76 -3.31 -3.53
C LEU A 42 7.59 -3.44 -4.80
N LEU A 43 8.33 -4.54 -4.91
CA LEU A 43 8.83 -5.06 -6.18
C LEU A 43 8.08 -6.35 -6.48
N VAL A 44 7.44 -6.44 -7.64
CA VAL A 44 6.67 -7.63 -8.03
C VAL A 44 7.03 -8.06 -9.44
N LYS A 45 7.37 -9.35 -9.58
CA LYS A 45 7.61 -10.02 -10.85
C LYS A 45 6.32 -10.71 -11.28
N VAL A 46 5.84 -10.37 -12.46
CA VAL A 46 4.53 -10.80 -12.99
C VAL A 46 4.74 -11.46 -14.34
N SER A 47 4.05 -12.58 -14.57
CA SER A 47 4.00 -13.23 -15.89
C SER A 47 3.26 -12.35 -16.90
N ILE A 48 3.78 -12.29 -18.13
CA ILE A 48 3.09 -11.69 -19.28
C ILE A 48 2.54 -12.74 -20.24
N LEU A 49 2.91 -14.01 -20.06
CA LEU A 49 2.40 -15.12 -20.88
C LEU A 49 0.96 -15.52 -20.51
N GLY A 50 0.47 -15.10 -19.33
CA GLY A 50 -0.86 -15.44 -18.83
C GLY A 50 -0.83 -16.38 -17.60
N PRO A 51 -1.99 -16.56 -16.92
CA PRO A 51 -2.10 -17.35 -15.70
C PRO A 51 -1.89 -18.86 -15.91
N GLU A 52 -2.24 -19.39 -17.08
CA GLU A 52 -2.05 -20.79 -17.49
C GLU A 52 -0.58 -21.23 -17.37
N HIS A 53 0.34 -20.41 -17.88
CA HIS A 53 1.78 -20.67 -17.82
C HIS A 53 2.32 -20.67 -16.39
N VAL A 54 1.73 -19.85 -15.50
CA VAL A 54 2.14 -19.80 -14.08
C VAL A 54 1.64 -21.01 -13.31
N ARG A 55 0.45 -21.54 -13.63
CA ARG A 55 -0.05 -22.80 -13.04
C ARG A 55 0.82 -23.97 -13.46
N ALA A 56 1.10 -24.11 -14.75
CA ALA A 56 1.99 -25.15 -15.26
C ALA A 56 3.37 -25.13 -14.59
N GLN A 57 3.99 -23.95 -14.40
CA GLN A 57 5.25 -23.84 -13.66
C GLN A 57 5.14 -24.19 -12.17
N ARG A 58 4.02 -23.86 -11.50
CA ARG A 58 3.79 -24.20 -10.09
C ARG A 58 3.53 -25.69 -9.91
N ASP A 59 2.76 -26.29 -10.81
CA ASP A 59 2.44 -27.72 -10.80
C ASP A 59 3.71 -28.52 -11.13
N ALA A 60 4.51 -28.10 -12.10
CA ALA A 60 5.83 -28.68 -12.37
C ALA A 60 6.79 -28.62 -11.16
N ARG A 61 6.70 -27.58 -10.33
CA ARG A 61 7.44 -27.48 -9.06
C ARG A 61 6.84 -28.30 -7.91
N SER A 62 5.58 -28.70 -8.02
CA SER A 62 4.85 -29.44 -6.98
C SER A 62 4.81 -30.96 -7.24
N LEU A 63 5.20 -31.40 -8.43
CA LEU A 63 5.20 -32.80 -8.88
C LEU A 63 6.43 -33.60 -8.40
N ASP A 64 6.77 -33.46 -7.10
CA ASP A 64 7.45 -34.51 -6.34
C ASP A 64 6.46 -35.49 -5.69
N ASN A 65 5.13 -35.33 -5.87
CA ASN A 65 4.19 -36.37 -5.44
C ASN A 65 2.87 -36.41 -6.22
N GLN A 66 2.73 -37.52 -6.97
CA GLN A 66 1.54 -38.14 -7.57
C GLN A 66 0.77 -37.36 -8.64
N GLY A 67 0.90 -37.88 -9.86
CA GLY A 67 0.18 -37.44 -11.04
C GLY A 67 -1.27 -37.94 -11.08
N THR A 68 -2.11 -37.06 -11.59
CA THR A 68 -3.32 -37.40 -12.34
C THR A 68 -3.31 -36.46 -13.54
N GLN A 69 -3.17 -37.02 -14.74
CA GLN A 69 -3.23 -36.29 -16.00
C GLN A 69 -4.69 -36.02 -16.33
N ASP A 70 -5.17 -34.79 -16.07
CA ASP A 70 -6.32 -34.25 -16.81
C ASP A 70 -5.76 -33.68 -18.12
N GLU A 71 -5.88 -34.46 -19.20
CA GLU A 71 -5.56 -34.06 -20.55
C GLU A 71 -6.60 -33.04 -21.05
N ALA A 72 -6.39 -31.77 -20.74
CA ALA A 72 -7.03 -30.69 -21.48
C ALA A 72 -6.33 -30.56 -22.84
N GLU A 73 -7.04 -30.85 -23.93
CA GLU A 73 -6.63 -30.49 -25.30
C GLU A 73 -6.53 -28.96 -25.42
N GLU A 74 -5.39 -28.39 -25.02
CA GLU A 74 -5.03 -27.02 -25.35
C GLU A 74 -4.56 -27.01 -26.81
N ASN A 75 -5.38 -26.43 -27.69
CA ASN A 75 -4.93 -26.10 -29.04
C ASN A 75 -3.81 -25.06 -28.89
N PRO A 76 -2.53 -25.41 -29.16
CA PRO A 76 -1.42 -24.52 -28.86
C PRO A 76 -1.57 -23.28 -29.74
N LEU A 77 -1.73 -22.12 -29.10
CA LEU A 77 -1.80 -20.83 -29.77
C LEU A 77 -0.65 -20.74 -30.77
N SER A 78 -0.93 -20.20 -31.96
CA SER A 78 0.15 -19.95 -32.91
C SER A 78 1.18 -19.01 -32.28
N PRO A 79 2.48 -19.10 -32.64
CA PRO A 79 3.50 -18.20 -32.09
C PRO A 79 3.15 -16.71 -32.25
N SER A 80 2.43 -16.36 -33.32
CA SER A 80 1.96 -14.99 -33.55
C SER A 80 0.84 -14.58 -32.59
N GLU A 81 -0.06 -15.49 -32.22
CA GLU A 81 -1.12 -15.22 -31.24
C GLU A 81 -0.54 -15.06 -29.84
N MET A 82 0.43 -15.91 -29.46
CA MET A 82 1.14 -15.81 -28.18
C MET A 82 1.81 -14.45 -28.01
N ILE A 83 2.54 -13.97 -29.03
CA ILE A 83 3.20 -12.67 -28.99
C ILE A 83 2.17 -11.54 -28.86
N ARG A 84 1.04 -11.61 -29.57
CA ARG A 84 -0.02 -10.60 -29.47
C ARG A 84 -0.63 -10.57 -28.06
N GLN A 85 -0.92 -11.73 -27.49
CA GLN A 85 -1.47 -11.85 -26.14
C GLN A 85 -0.48 -11.33 -25.10
N THR A 86 0.78 -11.72 -25.22
CA THR A 86 1.88 -11.25 -24.36
C THR A 86 1.99 -9.72 -24.39
N GLN A 87 1.95 -9.13 -25.58
CA GLN A 87 1.99 -7.68 -25.73
C GLN A 87 0.75 -7.00 -25.16
N ALA A 88 -0.43 -7.62 -25.26
CA ALA A 88 -1.67 -7.10 -24.67
C ALA A 88 -1.62 -7.13 -23.13
N HIS A 89 -1.10 -8.20 -22.54
CA HIS A 89 -0.89 -8.31 -21.09
C HIS A 89 0.13 -7.28 -20.60
N LEU A 90 1.28 -7.15 -21.28
CA LEU A 90 2.30 -6.16 -20.94
C LEU A 90 1.74 -4.73 -21.00
N LYS A 91 0.93 -4.42 -22.02
CA LYS A 91 0.27 -3.11 -22.14
C LYS A 91 -0.67 -2.86 -20.95
N SER A 92 -1.50 -3.85 -20.61
CA SER A 92 -2.43 -3.76 -19.47
C SER A 92 -1.70 -3.57 -18.14
N LEU A 93 -0.60 -4.30 -17.92
CA LEU A 93 0.24 -4.16 -16.73
C LEU A 93 0.91 -2.78 -16.66
N ARG A 94 1.40 -2.25 -17.79
CA ARG A 94 1.96 -0.89 -17.87
C ARG A 94 0.92 0.17 -17.50
N GLU A 95 -0.30 0.05 -18.02
CA GLU A 95 -1.40 0.97 -17.72
C GLU A 95 -1.79 0.92 -16.24
N LEU A 96 -1.97 -0.28 -15.68
CA LEU A 96 -2.25 -0.47 -14.25
C LEU A 96 -1.13 0.12 -13.39
N THR A 97 0.13 -0.14 -13.73
CA THR A 97 1.30 0.39 -13.03
C THR A 97 1.29 1.92 -13.04
N HIS A 98 1.01 2.54 -14.19
CA HIS A 98 0.92 3.99 -14.32
C HIS A 98 -0.21 4.60 -13.47
N LEU A 99 -1.39 3.98 -13.44
CA LEU A 99 -2.52 4.42 -12.58
C LEU A 99 -2.17 4.38 -11.09
N PHE A 100 -1.32 3.42 -10.70
CA PHE A 100 -0.82 3.32 -9.34
C PHE A 100 0.40 4.21 -9.04
N GLN A 101 0.88 4.97 -10.03
CA GLN A 101 2.10 5.78 -9.95
C GLN A 101 3.34 4.93 -9.64
N GLY A 102 3.39 3.71 -10.17
CA GLY A 102 4.56 2.84 -10.13
C GLY A 102 5.39 2.93 -11.41
N HIS A 103 6.42 2.09 -11.49
CA HIS A 103 7.34 2.01 -12.60
C HIS A 103 7.55 0.56 -13.03
N VAL A 104 7.60 0.29 -14.33
CA VAL A 104 8.07 -1.00 -14.84
C VAL A 104 9.58 -0.90 -14.96
N VAL A 105 10.29 -1.65 -14.12
CA VAL A 105 11.76 -1.57 -14.00
C VAL A 105 12.49 -2.55 -14.90
N ASP A 106 11.86 -3.66 -15.24
CA ASP A 106 12.43 -4.69 -16.12
C ASP A 106 11.32 -5.39 -16.93
N VAL A 107 11.65 -5.80 -18.15
CA VAL A 107 10.76 -6.53 -19.05
C VAL A 107 11.56 -7.59 -19.80
N SER A 108 11.11 -8.84 -19.68
CA SER A 108 11.63 -10.03 -20.36
C SER A 108 10.58 -10.54 -21.37
N ASP A 109 10.89 -11.65 -22.05
CA ASP A 109 9.99 -12.31 -22.99
C ASP A 109 8.78 -12.96 -22.30
N ASP A 110 8.94 -13.34 -21.02
CA ASP A 110 7.99 -14.13 -20.24
C ASP A 110 7.42 -13.39 -19.01
N CYS A 111 8.08 -12.33 -18.55
CA CYS A 111 7.70 -11.60 -17.34
C CYS A 111 8.07 -10.12 -17.37
N ALA A 112 7.47 -9.35 -16.45
CA ALA A 112 7.82 -7.97 -16.18
C ALA A 112 7.99 -7.75 -14.67
N VAL A 113 8.93 -6.89 -14.30
CA VAL A 113 9.14 -6.48 -12.91
C VAL A 113 8.61 -5.06 -12.73
N ILE A 114 7.76 -4.89 -11.71
CA ILE A 114 7.10 -3.64 -11.40
C ILE A 114 7.51 -3.18 -10.01
N GLU A 115 7.87 -1.90 -9.91
CA GLU A 115 8.11 -1.17 -8.68
C GLU A 115 6.90 -0.29 -8.34
N LEU A 116 6.48 -0.31 -7.07
CA LEU A 116 5.43 0.55 -6.55
C LEU A 116 5.77 1.06 -5.15
N SER A 117 5.68 2.38 -4.96
CA SER A 117 5.81 3.03 -3.65
C SER A 117 4.50 3.70 -3.25
N ALA A 118 3.82 3.17 -2.23
CA ALA A 118 2.51 3.68 -1.80
C ALA A 118 2.22 3.36 -0.33
N LYS A 119 1.03 3.75 0.18
CA LYS A 119 0.54 3.27 1.47
C LYS A 119 0.24 1.76 1.40
N PRO A 120 0.35 1.00 2.50
CA PRO A 120 0.13 -0.45 2.50
C PRO A 120 -1.19 -0.90 1.87
N ASP A 121 -2.30 -0.21 2.19
CA ASP A 121 -3.62 -0.56 1.62
C ASP A 121 -3.66 -0.41 0.09
N ARG A 122 -2.95 0.58 -0.46
CA ARG A 122 -2.86 0.81 -1.91
C ARG A 122 -1.97 -0.26 -2.56
N ILE A 123 -0.92 -0.72 -1.87
CA ILE A 123 -0.09 -1.84 -2.33
C ILE A 123 -0.91 -3.14 -2.34
N ASP A 124 -1.69 -3.40 -1.29
CA ASP A 124 -2.55 -4.58 -1.22
C ASP A 124 -3.61 -4.58 -2.34
N ALA A 125 -4.17 -3.40 -2.66
CA ALA A 125 -5.07 -3.23 -3.80
C ALA A 125 -4.37 -3.52 -5.14
N PHE A 126 -3.14 -3.03 -5.33
CA PHE A 126 -2.36 -3.30 -6.54
C PHE A 126 -2.08 -4.80 -6.73
N ILE A 127 -1.63 -5.48 -5.66
CA ILE A 127 -1.37 -6.93 -5.67
C ILE A 127 -2.63 -7.70 -6.06
N LYS A 128 -3.81 -7.31 -5.57
CA LYS A 128 -5.09 -7.95 -5.93
C LYS A 128 -5.41 -7.80 -7.42
N LEU A 129 -5.14 -6.64 -8.02
CA LEU A 129 -5.39 -6.37 -9.45
C LEU A 129 -4.41 -7.09 -10.37
N VAL A 130 -3.17 -7.28 -9.92
CA VAL A 130 -2.11 -7.92 -10.70
C VAL A 130 -2.13 -9.45 -10.56
N ARG A 131 -2.73 -9.97 -9.49
CA ARG A 131 -2.84 -11.41 -9.22
C ARG A 131 -3.35 -12.26 -10.41
N PRO A 132 -4.35 -11.82 -11.22
CA PRO A 132 -4.84 -12.59 -12.38
C PRO A 132 -3.81 -12.80 -13.49
N PHE A 133 -2.84 -11.90 -13.65
CA PHE A 133 -1.75 -12.06 -14.62
C PHE A 133 -0.75 -13.15 -14.21
N GLY A 134 -0.72 -13.48 -12.91
CA GLY A 134 0.17 -14.47 -12.34
C GLY A 134 1.43 -13.84 -11.75
N ILE A 135 1.42 -13.67 -10.42
CA ILE A 135 2.60 -13.20 -9.68
C ILE A 135 3.59 -14.36 -9.52
N MET A 136 4.80 -14.18 -10.03
CA MET A 136 5.89 -15.13 -9.92
C MET A 136 6.66 -14.93 -8.61
N GLU A 137 6.97 -13.68 -8.28
CA GLU A 137 7.73 -13.31 -7.10
C GLU A 137 7.29 -11.92 -6.61
N ALA A 138 7.36 -11.68 -5.30
CA ALA A 138 7.09 -10.38 -4.71
C ALA A 138 8.01 -10.12 -3.51
N ALA A 139 8.58 -8.91 -3.45
CA ALA A 139 9.36 -8.41 -2.33
C ALA A 139 8.72 -7.13 -1.80
N ARG A 140 8.54 -7.04 -0.48
CA ARG A 140 7.93 -5.89 0.21
C ARG A 140 8.86 -5.39 1.30
N SER A 141 9.07 -4.07 1.39
CA SER A 141 9.96 -3.47 2.40
C SER A 141 9.38 -3.42 3.81
N GLY A 142 8.06 -3.60 3.95
CA GLY A 142 7.32 -3.22 5.16
C GLY A 142 7.04 -1.71 5.23
N MET A 143 6.18 -1.31 6.17
CA MET A 143 5.73 0.07 6.33
C MET A 143 6.84 0.94 6.95
N MET A 144 7.16 2.03 6.27
CA MET A 144 7.90 3.16 6.83
C MET A 144 6.93 4.31 7.14
N ALA A 145 7.20 5.06 8.20
CA ALA A 145 6.36 6.17 8.63
C ALA A 145 7.20 7.38 9.04
N MET A 146 6.72 8.57 8.68
CA MET A 146 7.30 9.86 9.09
C MET A 146 6.17 10.77 9.58
N PRO A 147 6.26 11.39 10.77
CA PRO A 147 5.28 12.37 11.22
C PRO A 147 5.23 13.56 10.26
N ARG A 148 4.02 14.07 10.02
CA ARG A 148 3.83 15.30 9.24
C ARG A 148 4.02 16.50 10.14
N SER A 149 4.63 17.55 9.59
CA SER A 149 4.61 18.87 10.23
C SER A 149 3.19 19.43 10.21
N PRO A 150 2.67 19.95 11.33
CA PRO A 150 1.41 20.68 11.34
C PRO A 150 1.55 21.93 10.47
N ILE A 151 0.53 22.21 9.67
CA ILE A 151 0.40 23.49 8.96
C ILE A 151 -0.45 24.37 9.85
N PHE A 152 0.12 25.46 10.35
CA PHE A 152 -0.62 26.46 11.09
C PHE A 152 -1.23 27.42 10.07
N ASP A 153 -2.55 27.49 10.00
CA ASP A 153 -3.21 28.57 9.28
C ASP A 153 -3.24 29.79 10.20
N GLY A 154 -2.59 30.88 9.79
CA GLY A 154 -2.47 32.10 10.60
C GLY A 154 -3.80 32.84 10.79
N TYR A 155 -4.86 32.39 10.12
CA TYR A 155 -6.19 33.01 10.14
C TYR A 155 -7.19 32.35 11.10
N GLU A 156 -6.92 31.18 11.67
CA GLU A 156 -7.86 30.46 12.55
C GLU A 156 -7.75 30.81 14.05
N GLN A 157 -6.96 31.83 14.43
CA GLN A 157 -6.66 32.11 15.85
C GLN A 157 -7.71 32.92 16.64
N ASN A 158 -8.94 33.09 16.14
CA ASN A 158 -9.92 33.99 16.78
C ASN A 158 -11.27 33.39 17.20
N GLU A 159 -11.52 32.08 17.12
CA GLU A 159 -12.86 31.54 17.47
C GLU A 159 -12.97 30.83 18.83
N GLU A 160 -11.90 30.73 19.64
CA GLU A 160 -11.97 30.06 20.97
C GLU A 160 -11.69 30.98 22.17
N LEU A 161 -11.83 32.30 22.03
CA LEU A 161 -11.78 33.26 23.13
C LEU A 161 -13.01 34.15 23.12
N ASP A 162 -14.20 33.61 23.43
CA ASP A 162 -15.33 34.35 24.04
C ASP A 162 -16.59 33.47 24.20
N VAL A 163 -16.63 32.58 25.20
CA VAL A 163 -17.90 32.24 25.87
C VAL A 163 -17.67 31.88 27.35
N GLN A 164 -17.16 32.84 28.13
CA GLN A 164 -17.37 32.87 29.59
C GLN A 164 -17.49 34.31 30.08
N ASP A 165 -18.65 34.95 29.92
CA ASP A 165 -19.28 35.66 31.05
C ASP A 165 -20.77 35.93 30.77
N LYS A 166 -21.47 36.18 31.87
CA LYS A 166 -22.89 36.06 32.13
C LYS A 166 -23.81 36.91 31.25
N GLY A 167 -25.08 36.49 31.23
CA GLY A 167 -26.18 37.29 30.71
C GLY A 167 -26.19 38.71 31.27
N SER A 168 -26.11 39.68 30.38
CA SER A 168 -26.77 40.96 30.52
C SER A 168 -27.72 41.08 29.35
N ALA A 169 -29.02 41.13 29.62
CA ALA A 169 -29.99 41.60 28.65
C ALA A 169 -29.50 42.96 28.14
N VAL A 170 -29.20 43.06 26.84
CA VAL A 170 -28.83 44.33 26.21
C VAL A 170 -30.08 45.20 26.24
N ASP A 171 -30.08 46.28 27.02
CA ASP A 171 -31.20 47.22 27.13
C ASP A 171 -31.36 47.97 25.80
N ALA A 172 -32.48 47.70 25.12
CA ALA A 172 -32.80 48.25 23.81
C ALA A 172 -33.01 49.78 23.80
N SER A 173 -33.06 50.43 24.97
CA SER A 173 -33.14 51.88 25.09
C SER A 173 -31.82 52.62 24.83
N LEU A 174 -30.70 51.89 24.72
CA LEU A 174 -29.36 52.46 24.43
C LEU A 174 -28.98 52.40 22.95
N LEU A 175 -29.87 51.95 22.05
CA LEU A 175 -29.61 51.98 20.63
C LEU A 175 -29.98 53.36 20.04
N PRO A 176 -29.08 54.02 19.28
CA PRO A 176 -29.43 55.24 18.59
C PRO A 176 -30.50 54.94 17.53
N PRO A 177 -31.54 55.77 17.40
CA PRO A 177 -32.59 55.54 16.43
C PRO A 177 -32.03 55.67 15.01
N GLY A 178 -32.22 54.60 14.23
CA GLY A 178 -31.98 54.54 12.78
C GLY A 178 -33.22 54.01 12.08
#